data_AF-A0A2P2CL77-F1
#
_entry.id   AF-A0A2P2CL77-F1
#
_cell.length_a   1.000
_cell.length_b   1.000
_cell.length_c   1.000
_cell.angle_alpha   90.00
_cell.angle_beta   90.00
_cell.angle_gamma   90.00
#
_symmetry.space_group_name_H-M   'P 1'
#
loop_
_entity.id
_entity.type
_entity.pdbx_description
1 polymer ?
#
loop_
_entity_poly.entity_id
_entity_poly.type
_entity_poly.pdbx_seq_one_letter_code
_entity_poly.pdbx_strand_id
1 'polypeptide(L)'
;MGQGIWDLDEQAGDLDTAANGWDEVAGALTGSGDTFNAKAGAVMAAGWEGRTAESFDDHRRQLVATLDAAGDLAHALAGVLRDGAGVVRIAQAHLDNSWATVSGIRHVGFGTWVQFFPEDDAEEERIRRAEADAHDIRADLDAQLARGSASLQDLRTKWDDIASTWESVADGSADGFDVPEDSGEPGIIHNGDQTVVNTGDGDDTVTVWTNPDTGVTFVIVNGVPYRVPPGQEVVVRTGDGNDTITVQSGDDVRVTVAGGEGDDVVRDRSDGDNTHVGGDGRDSIDAGGGDNYVSGGADRDYLDGQGGDDEIFGGHGDDTAYGLDGDDTVSGGEGKDYLEGAEGDDSVLGGDGDDTVSGGRDDDTLVGGSGNDVHYAGRGDDTTHGGSGSDTSFSEDGDDDAGDVETQTTVNIQLDDLSDFIKIEGSPEFVDRVRADLDLLAASPTGQQMLAALQEEHENSGVLGFDRDTVTIRELSEDNNYARGDGTIEYNPHRQGSGEGRPPIAGLYHEMAHIYDFFSENFDDTDYNGDDEVDHGVNQGERTAVGLTVDHDHDPSTPEIIDPDHPEELTENGLRDEIGWEDRDSYN
;
A
#
# COMPACT_ATOMS: atom_id res chain seq x y z
N MET A 1 -69.33 13.28 13.66
CA MET A 1 -68.24 12.52 13.04
C MET A 1 -67.94 11.42 14.01
N GLY A 2 -68.85 10.44 14.00
CA GLY A 2 -69.14 9.56 15.13
C GLY A 2 -68.58 8.18 14.88
N GLN A 3 -68.01 7.61 15.94
CA GLN A 3 -67.51 6.24 15.99
C GLN A 3 -68.64 5.25 15.62
N GLY A 4 -68.55 4.62 14.45
CA GLY A 4 -69.38 3.47 14.05
C GLY A 4 -69.39 3.22 12.53
N ILE A 5 -69.55 1.94 12.15
CA ILE A 5 -69.85 1.25 10.84
C ILE A 5 -69.91 2.04 9.52
N TRP A 6 -70.41 3.28 9.51
CA TRP A 6 -70.45 4.17 8.34
C TRP A 6 -69.20 5.04 8.25
N ASP A 7 -68.05 4.44 8.55
CA ASP A 7 -66.72 5.03 8.47
C ASP A 7 -65.78 3.90 8.03
N LEU A 8 -64.99 4.13 6.99
CA LEU A 8 -64.05 3.14 6.46
C LEU A 8 -62.86 2.91 7.40
N ASP A 9 -62.64 3.77 8.40
CA ASP A 9 -61.55 3.68 9.39
C ASP A 9 -60.18 3.40 8.73
N GLU A 10 -59.93 4.06 7.60
CA GLU A 10 -58.78 3.83 6.72
C GLU A 10 -57.88 5.06 6.57
N GLN A 11 -56.57 4.82 6.67
CA GLN A 11 -55.54 5.85 6.63
C GLN A 11 -55.09 6.12 5.20
N ALA A 12 -55.94 6.78 4.39
CA ALA A 12 -55.54 7.22 3.04
C ALA A 12 -54.26 8.08 3.03
N GLY A 13 -53.90 8.69 4.18
CA GLY A 13 -52.63 9.38 4.37
C GLY A 13 -51.39 8.47 4.33
N ASP A 14 -51.51 7.20 4.71
CA ASP A 14 -50.40 6.24 4.64
C ASP A 14 -50.07 5.89 3.18
N LEU A 15 -51.11 5.76 2.35
CA LEU A 15 -50.95 5.54 0.90
C LEU A 15 -50.32 6.74 0.20
N ASP A 16 -50.70 7.96 0.56
CA ASP A 16 -50.03 9.17 0.06
C ASP A 16 -48.57 9.25 0.52
N THR A 17 -48.30 8.90 1.78
CA THR A 17 -46.94 8.89 2.33
C THR A 17 -46.06 7.89 1.59
N ALA A 18 -46.58 6.68 1.36
CA ALA A 18 -45.91 5.66 0.57
C ALA A 18 -45.70 6.13 -0.88
N ALA A 19 -46.70 6.76 -1.51
CA ALA A 19 -46.57 7.30 -2.86
C ALA A 19 -45.44 8.33 -2.97
N ASN A 20 -45.35 9.26 -2.01
CA ASN A 20 -44.29 10.26 -2.00
C ASN A 20 -42.90 9.62 -1.83
N GLY A 21 -42.77 8.60 -0.97
CA GLY A 21 -41.51 7.86 -0.83
C GLY A 21 -41.08 7.17 -2.13
N TRP A 22 -42.03 6.62 -2.88
CA TRP A 22 -41.73 6.03 -4.20
C TRP A 22 -41.35 7.06 -5.26
N ASP A 23 -41.93 8.27 -5.23
CA ASP A 23 -41.49 9.37 -6.09
C ASP A 23 -40.07 9.85 -5.75
N GLU A 24 -39.69 9.85 -4.47
CA GLU A 24 -38.32 10.15 -4.04
C GLU A 24 -37.32 9.10 -4.56
N VAL A 25 -37.68 7.81 -4.48
CA VAL A 25 -36.88 6.72 -5.06
C VAL A 25 -36.72 6.91 -6.57
N ALA A 26 -37.79 7.26 -7.29
CA ALA A 26 -37.72 7.50 -8.73
C ALA A 26 -36.72 8.61 -9.10
N GLY A 27 -36.75 9.72 -8.35
CA GLY A 27 -35.82 10.83 -8.52
C GLY A 27 -34.38 10.46 -8.21
N ALA A 28 -34.15 9.67 -7.15
CA ALA A 28 -32.82 9.22 -6.77
C ALA A 28 -32.19 8.30 -7.83
N LEU A 29 -32.96 7.37 -8.39
CA LEU A 29 -32.49 6.45 -9.44
C LEU A 29 -32.10 7.20 -10.72
N THR A 30 -32.98 8.07 -11.21
CA THR A 30 -32.72 8.89 -12.42
C THR A 30 -31.50 9.80 -12.21
N GLY A 31 -31.43 10.48 -11.06
CA GLY A 31 -30.30 11.37 -10.75
C GLY A 31 -28.97 10.63 -10.60
N SER A 32 -28.99 9.39 -10.10
CA SER A 32 -27.80 8.54 -10.03
C SER A 32 -27.33 8.12 -11.43
N GLY A 33 -28.26 7.74 -12.30
CA GLY A 33 -27.99 7.43 -13.72
C GLY A 33 -27.35 8.62 -14.45
N ASP A 34 -27.92 9.81 -14.31
CA ASP A 34 -27.38 11.05 -14.91
C ASP A 34 -25.97 11.37 -14.40
N THR A 35 -25.74 11.26 -13.09
CA THR A 35 -24.45 11.56 -12.47
C THR A 35 -23.38 10.58 -12.93
N PHE A 36 -23.68 9.28 -12.91
CA PHE A 36 -22.79 8.24 -13.39
C PHE A 36 -22.46 8.45 -14.87
N ASN A 37 -23.46 8.70 -15.70
CA ASN A 37 -23.29 8.93 -17.13
C ASN A 37 -22.38 10.13 -17.43
N ALA A 38 -22.52 11.22 -16.67
CA ALA A 38 -21.68 12.40 -16.83
C ALA A 38 -20.21 12.12 -16.49
N LYS A 39 -19.95 11.43 -15.37
CA LYS A 39 -18.59 11.06 -14.95
C LYS A 39 -17.94 10.07 -15.94
N ALA A 40 -18.66 9.02 -16.28
CA ALA A 40 -18.21 8.01 -17.24
C ALA A 40 -17.93 8.62 -18.63
N GLY A 41 -18.78 9.56 -19.07
CA GLY A 41 -18.56 10.29 -20.32
C GLY A 41 -17.28 11.14 -20.33
N ALA A 42 -16.85 11.67 -19.18
CA ALA A 42 -15.59 12.42 -19.08
C ALA A 42 -14.37 11.50 -19.25
N VAL A 43 -14.40 10.31 -18.64
CA VAL A 43 -13.35 9.29 -18.80
C VAL A 43 -13.22 8.85 -20.26
N MET A 44 -14.35 8.55 -20.91
CA MET A 44 -14.37 8.18 -22.32
C MET A 44 -13.89 9.32 -23.24
N ALA A 45 -14.11 10.58 -22.86
CA ALA A 45 -13.66 11.74 -23.62
C ALA A 45 -12.15 12.01 -23.47
N ALA A 46 -11.48 11.39 -22.50
CA ALA A 46 -10.05 11.52 -22.25
C ALA A 46 -9.18 10.63 -23.16
N GLY A 47 -9.69 10.23 -24.33
CA GLY A 47 -8.91 9.45 -25.30
C GLY A 47 -8.76 7.97 -24.97
N TRP A 48 -9.59 7.42 -24.07
CA TRP A 48 -9.65 5.99 -23.83
C TRP A 48 -10.30 5.28 -25.04
N GLU A 49 -9.52 4.45 -25.73
CA GLU A 49 -9.92 3.71 -26.92
C GLU A 49 -9.67 2.21 -26.74
N GLY A 50 -10.27 1.36 -27.59
CA GLY A 50 -10.07 -0.09 -27.59
C GLY A 50 -11.26 -0.89 -27.06
N ARG A 51 -11.13 -2.23 -27.05
CA ARG A 51 -12.23 -3.15 -26.72
C ARG A 51 -12.73 -2.99 -25.28
N THR A 52 -11.86 -2.62 -24.35
CA THR A 52 -12.24 -2.36 -22.96
C THR A 52 -13.06 -1.09 -22.84
N ALA A 53 -12.68 -0.03 -23.57
CA ALA A 53 -13.47 1.20 -23.66
C ALA A 53 -14.84 0.95 -24.29
N GLU A 54 -14.92 0.10 -25.32
CA GLU A 54 -16.17 -0.32 -25.95
C GLU A 54 -17.08 -1.10 -24.97
N SER A 55 -16.50 -2.08 -24.24
CA SER A 55 -17.21 -2.86 -23.23
C SER A 55 -17.74 -1.99 -22.08
N PHE A 56 -16.91 -1.09 -21.57
CA PHE A 56 -17.31 -0.11 -20.55
C PHE A 56 -18.44 0.79 -21.06
N ASP A 57 -18.36 1.30 -22.29
CA ASP A 57 -19.40 2.18 -22.85
C ASP A 57 -20.73 1.44 -23.04
N ASP A 58 -20.69 0.17 -23.46
CA ASP A 58 -21.87 -0.66 -23.58
C ASP A 58 -22.49 -0.98 -22.22
N HIS A 59 -21.67 -1.32 -21.21
CA HIS A 59 -22.13 -1.51 -19.84
C HIS A 59 -22.75 -0.23 -19.26
N ARG A 60 -22.08 0.92 -19.44
CA ARG A 60 -22.56 2.24 -19.03
C ARG A 60 -23.97 2.51 -19.59
N ARG A 61 -24.19 2.26 -20.88
CA ARG A 61 -25.51 2.47 -21.52
C ARG A 61 -26.57 1.54 -20.94
N GLN A 62 -26.25 0.28 -20.65
CA GLN A 62 -27.17 -0.69 -20.06
C GLN A 62 -27.57 -0.33 -18.63
N LEU A 63 -26.60 0.10 -17.80
CA LEU A 63 -26.85 0.52 -16.43
C LEU A 63 -27.75 1.78 -16.39
N VAL A 64 -27.41 2.81 -17.17
CA VAL A 64 -28.20 4.04 -17.25
C VAL A 64 -29.63 3.75 -17.70
N ALA A 65 -29.81 2.94 -18.75
CA ALA A 65 -31.14 2.56 -19.22
C ALA A 65 -31.95 1.78 -18.17
N THR A 66 -31.29 0.98 -17.34
CA THR A 66 -31.95 0.20 -16.28
C THR A 66 -32.32 1.06 -15.08
N LEU A 67 -31.47 2.02 -14.70
CA LEU A 67 -31.78 3.00 -13.65
C LEU A 67 -32.97 3.90 -14.05
N ASP A 68 -33.02 4.34 -15.30
CA ASP A 68 -34.16 5.08 -15.85
C ASP A 68 -35.44 4.23 -15.81
N ALA A 69 -35.37 2.97 -16.25
CA ALA A 69 -36.51 2.05 -16.21
C ALA A 69 -37.00 1.78 -14.78
N ALA A 70 -36.09 1.64 -13.81
CA ALA A 70 -36.43 1.49 -12.40
C ALA A 70 -37.08 2.78 -11.84
N GLY A 71 -36.58 3.95 -12.24
CA GLY A 71 -37.18 5.25 -11.92
C GLY A 71 -38.61 5.36 -12.42
N ASP A 72 -38.87 4.98 -13.68
CA ASP A 72 -40.20 4.95 -14.28
C ASP A 72 -41.15 4.00 -13.54
N LEU A 73 -40.67 2.82 -13.11
CA LEU A 73 -41.46 1.87 -12.32
C LEU A 73 -41.81 2.42 -10.94
N ALA A 74 -40.86 3.03 -10.24
CA ALA A 74 -41.09 3.67 -8.95
C ALA A 74 -42.16 4.77 -9.05
N HIS A 75 -42.07 5.61 -10.09
CA HIS A 75 -43.08 6.65 -10.34
C HIS A 75 -44.47 6.07 -10.66
N ALA A 76 -44.53 4.99 -11.46
CA ALA A 76 -45.79 4.30 -11.74
C ALA A 76 -46.42 3.70 -10.46
N LEU A 77 -45.60 3.15 -9.56
CA LEU A 77 -46.03 2.59 -8.29
C LEU A 77 -46.62 3.68 -7.38
N ALA A 78 -45.93 4.84 -7.29
CA ALA A 78 -46.44 6.02 -6.61
C ALA A 78 -47.81 6.47 -7.16
N GLY A 79 -47.98 6.43 -8.48
CA GLY A 79 -49.26 6.72 -9.15
C GLY A 79 -50.38 5.80 -8.67
N VAL A 80 -50.17 4.49 -8.65
CA VAL A 80 -51.19 3.51 -8.21
C VAL A 80 -51.57 3.70 -6.74
N LEU A 81 -50.61 4.01 -5.87
CA LEU A 81 -50.86 4.27 -4.44
C LEU A 81 -51.70 5.53 -4.24
N ARG A 82 -51.37 6.62 -4.96
CA ARG A 82 -52.10 7.88 -4.93
C ARG A 82 -53.54 7.72 -5.44
N ASP A 83 -53.72 6.96 -6.51
CA ASP A 83 -55.05 6.61 -7.02
C ASP A 83 -55.85 5.83 -5.96
N GLY A 84 -55.23 4.84 -5.30
CA GLY A 84 -55.84 4.11 -4.18
C GLY A 84 -56.29 5.02 -3.04
N ALA A 85 -55.44 5.97 -2.62
CA ALA A 85 -55.78 6.96 -1.61
C ALA A 85 -56.97 7.84 -2.04
N GLY A 86 -57.01 8.24 -3.32
CA GLY A 86 -58.13 8.98 -3.91
C GLY A 86 -59.44 8.21 -3.86
N VAL A 87 -59.42 6.93 -4.21
CA VAL A 87 -60.60 6.06 -4.20
C VAL A 87 -61.18 5.92 -2.78
N VAL A 88 -60.32 5.69 -1.77
CA VAL A 88 -60.75 5.59 -0.35
C VAL A 88 -61.46 6.87 0.10
N ARG A 89 -60.88 8.04 -0.20
CA ARG A 89 -61.49 9.34 0.15
C ARG A 89 -62.84 9.56 -0.52
N ILE A 90 -62.97 9.20 -1.80
CA ILE A 90 -64.23 9.32 -2.55
C ILE A 90 -65.29 8.40 -1.92
N ALA A 91 -64.93 7.15 -1.61
CA ALA A 91 -65.84 6.21 -0.96
C ALA A 91 -66.30 6.71 0.42
N GLN A 92 -65.38 7.25 1.24
CA GLN A 92 -65.74 7.85 2.52
C GLN A 92 -66.70 9.03 2.36
N ALA A 93 -66.44 9.94 1.41
CA ALA A 93 -67.33 11.07 1.15
C ALA A 93 -68.73 10.62 0.70
N HIS A 94 -68.83 9.55 -0.08
CA HIS A 94 -70.12 8.96 -0.45
C HIS A 94 -70.83 8.32 0.75
N LEU A 95 -70.11 7.63 1.64
CA LEU A 95 -70.66 7.06 2.86
C LEU A 95 -71.14 8.15 3.82
N ASP A 96 -70.39 9.24 3.99
CA ASP A 96 -70.78 10.41 4.79
C ASP A 96 -72.08 11.03 4.28
N ASN A 97 -72.21 11.15 2.95
CA ASN A 97 -73.44 11.65 2.32
C ASN A 97 -74.63 10.71 2.54
N SER A 98 -74.42 9.39 2.39
CA SER A 98 -75.45 8.38 2.68
C SER A 98 -75.89 8.43 4.14
N TRP A 99 -74.94 8.48 5.09
CA TRP A 99 -75.21 8.60 6.52
C TRP A 99 -76.01 9.85 6.87
N ALA A 100 -75.68 11.00 6.28
CA ALA A 100 -76.41 12.25 6.51
C ALA A 100 -77.90 12.16 6.15
N THR A 101 -78.28 11.25 5.25
CA THR A 101 -79.70 11.03 4.91
C THR A 101 -80.49 10.30 5.99
N VAL A 102 -79.84 9.57 6.91
CA VAL A 102 -80.49 8.75 7.94
C VAL A 102 -80.10 9.13 9.36
N SER A 103 -79.04 9.93 9.56
CA SER A 103 -78.52 10.32 10.88
C SER A 103 -79.51 11.09 11.76
N GLY A 104 -80.55 11.68 11.15
CA GLY A 104 -81.63 12.36 11.87
C GLY A 104 -82.68 11.43 12.47
N ILE A 105 -82.72 10.16 12.06
CA ILE A 105 -83.64 9.15 12.60
C ILE A 105 -83.10 8.65 13.93
N ARG A 106 -83.96 8.38 14.93
CA ARG A 106 -83.52 7.86 16.23
C ARG A 106 -82.74 6.55 16.03
N HIS A 107 -81.52 6.49 16.56
CA HIS A 107 -80.65 5.32 16.42
C HIS A 107 -79.74 5.11 17.64
N VAL A 108 -79.20 3.89 17.75
CA VAL A 108 -78.16 3.51 18.73
C VAL A 108 -77.06 2.73 18.00
N GLY A 109 -75.80 3.13 18.17
CA GLY A 109 -74.63 2.44 17.60
C GLY A 109 -74.03 1.42 18.57
N PHE A 110 -73.60 0.26 18.05
CA PHE A 110 -73.00 -0.84 18.80
C PHE A 110 -71.61 -1.23 18.26
N GLY A 111 -70.81 -0.24 17.85
CA GLY A 111 -69.48 -0.44 17.26
C GLY A 111 -69.52 -1.00 15.83
N THR A 112 -70.02 -2.24 15.68
CA THR A 112 -70.04 -2.99 14.41
C THR A 112 -71.42 -3.11 13.74
N TRP A 113 -72.48 -2.57 14.35
CA TRP A 113 -73.77 -2.36 13.70
C TRP A 113 -74.55 -1.17 14.32
N VAL A 114 -75.45 -0.57 13.54
CA VAL A 114 -76.34 0.52 13.99
C VAL A 114 -77.78 0.01 14.03
N GLN A 115 -78.49 0.28 15.12
CA GLN A 115 -79.92 0.03 15.22
C GLN A 115 -80.71 1.32 15.04
N PHE A 116 -81.54 1.38 14.00
CA PHE A 116 -82.50 2.47 13.81
C PHE A 116 -83.86 2.15 14.43
N PHE A 117 -84.57 3.19 14.88
CA PHE A 117 -85.91 3.15 15.45
C PHE A 117 -86.82 4.09 14.66
N PRO A 118 -87.28 3.72 13.44
CA PRO A 118 -88.12 4.58 12.61
C PRO A 118 -89.51 4.81 13.23
N GLU A 119 -90.05 6.01 13.07
CA GLU A 119 -91.39 6.39 13.55
C GLU A 119 -92.49 6.12 12.51
N ASP A 120 -92.13 6.02 11.22
CA ASP A 120 -93.04 5.73 10.11
C ASP A 120 -92.39 4.94 8.96
N ASP A 121 -93.21 4.50 7.99
CA ASP A 121 -92.78 3.72 6.82
C ASP A 121 -91.82 4.50 5.90
N ALA A 122 -91.85 5.83 5.92
CA ALA A 122 -90.99 6.66 5.07
C ALA A 122 -89.56 6.74 5.64
N GLU A 123 -89.42 6.79 6.96
CA GLU A 123 -88.14 6.62 7.64
C GLU A 123 -87.57 5.22 7.44
N GLU A 124 -88.40 4.17 7.50
CA GLU A 124 -87.97 2.80 7.25
C GLU A 124 -87.43 2.61 5.82
N GLU A 125 -88.11 3.19 4.83
CA GLU A 125 -87.66 3.16 3.43
C GLU A 125 -86.36 3.95 3.19
N ARG A 126 -86.16 5.09 3.88
CA ARG A 126 -84.89 5.84 3.81
C ARG A 126 -83.73 5.03 4.38
N ILE A 127 -83.94 4.31 5.48
CA ILE A 127 -82.92 3.43 6.06
C ILE A 127 -82.54 2.33 5.07
N ARG A 128 -83.51 1.64 4.46
CA ARG A 128 -83.23 0.58 3.47
C ARG A 128 -82.43 1.08 2.26
N ARG A 129 -82.71 2.31 1.79
CA ARG A 129 -81.95 2.91 0.69
C ARG A 129 -80.52 3.25 1.08
N ALA A 130 -80.33 3.87 2.25
CA ALA A 130 -78.99 4.20 2.73
C ALA A 130 -78.14 2.94 2.98
N GLU A 131 -78.75 1.85 3.44
CA GLU A 131 -78.11 0.54 3.57
C GLU A 131 -77.69 -0.02 2.20
N ALA A 132 -78.58 0.01 1.20
CA ALA A 132 -78.26 -0.41 -0.16
C ALA A 132 -77.13 0.44 -0.78
N ASP A 133 -77.21 1.76 -0.64
CA ASP A 133 -76.20 2.70 -1.15
C ASP A 133 -74.83 2.43 -0.50
N ALA A 134 -74.79 2.15 0.81
CA ALA A 134 -73.56 1.82 1.52
C ALA A 134 -72.94 0.50 1.03
N HIS A 135 -73.76 -0.51 0.74
CA HIS A 135 -73.29 -1.76 0.14
C HIS A 135 -72.70 -1.56 -1.26
N ASP A 136 -73.36 -0.74 -2.09
CA ASP A 136 -72.89 -0.44 -3.45
C ASP A 136 -71.56 0.34 -3.41
N ILE A 137 -71.44 1.33 -2.52
CA ILE A 137 -70.19 2.09 -2.31
C ILE A 137 -69.06 1.15 -1.89
N ARG A 138 -69.32 0.23 -0.95
CA ARG A 138 -68.29 -0.73 -0.50
C ARG A 138 -67.87 -1.67 -1.62
N ALA A 139 -68.83 -2.19 -2.39
CA ALA A 139 -68.53 -3.09 -3.51
C ALA A 139 -67.69 -2.41 -4.60
N ASP A 140 -67.97 -1.14 -4.91
CA ASP A 140 -67.19 -0.36 -5.86
C ASP A 140 -65.77 -0.05 -5.35
N LEU A 141 -65.65 0.32 -4.06
CA LEU A 141 -64.35 0.50 -3.40
C LEU A 141 -63.49 -0.77 -3.50
N ASP A 142 -64.05 -1.93 -3.13
CA ASP A 142 -63.35 -3.22 -3.20
C ASP A 142 -62.89 -3.53 -4.65
N ALA A 143 -63.73 -3.26 -5.64
CA ALA A 143 -63.40 -3.50 -7.05
C ALA A 143 -62.32 -2.54 -7.60
N GLN A 144 -62.26 -1.30 -7.11
CA GLN A 144 -61.23 -0.34 -7.49
C GLN A 144 -59.89 -0.66 -6.82
N LEU A 145 -59.89 -0.95 -5.51
CA LEU A 145 -58.69 -1.35 -4.78
C LEU A 145 -58.11 -2.68 -5.30
N ALA A 146 -58.95 -3.64 -5.71
CA ALA A 146 -58.49 -4.88 -6.34
C ALA A 146 -57.72 -4.64 -7.66
N ARG A 147 -58.15 -3.64 -8.47
CA ARG A 147 -57.44 -3.26 -9.69
C ARG A 147 -56.09 -2.59 -9.40
N GLY A 148 -56.05 -1.72 -8.39
CA GLY A 148 -54.79 -1.13 -7.91
C GLY A 148 -53.82 -2.20 -7.43
N SER A 149 -54.28 -3.14 -6.60
CA SER A 149 -53.48 -4.27 -6.09
C SER A 149 -52.89 -5.12 -7.23
N ALA A 150 -53.68 -5.45 -8.25
CA ALA A 150 -53.18 -6.18 -9.43
C ALA A 150 -52.09 -5.39 -10.19
N SER A 151 -52.23 -4.06 -10.27
CA SER A 151 -51.24 -3.19 -10.92
C SER A 151 -49.94 -3.13 -10.12
N LEU A 152 -50.02 -3.06 -8.78
CA LEU A 152 -48.85 -3.11 -7.90
C LEU A 152 -48.11 -4.45 -8.02
N GLN A 153 -48.83 -5.57 -8.19
CA GLN A 153 -48.21 -6.88 -8.40
C GLN A 153 -47.44 -6.95 -9.72
N ASP A 154 -47.99 -6.42 -10.81
CA ASP A 154 -47.31 -6.35 -12.11
C ASP A 154 -46.04 -5.47 -12.05
N LEU A 155 -46.14 -4.30 -11.40
CA LEU A 155 -45.01 -3.41 -11.21
C LEU A 155 -43.91 -4.05 -10.36
N ARG A 156 -44.30 -4.75 -9.29
CA ARG A 156 -43.34 -5.50 -8.46
C ARG A 156 -42.59 -6.55 -9.27
N THR A 157 -43.25 -7.32 -10.13
CA THR A 157 -42.55 -8.32 -10.95
C THR A 157 -41.48 -7.68 -11.84
N LYS A 158 -41.78 -6.53 -12.46
CA LYS A 158 -40.80 -5.81 -13.28
C LYS A 158 -39.64 -5.25 -12.44
N TRP A 159 -39.92 -4.82 -11.21
CA TRP A 159 -38.90 -4.38 -10.28
C TRP A 159 -37.97 -5.53 -9.87
N ASP A 160 -38.54 -6.69 -9.54
CA ASP A 160 -37.79 -7.90 -9.17
C ASP A 160 -36.89 -8.37 -10.35
N ASP A 161 -37.37 -8.26 -11.60
CA ASP A 161 -36.58 -8.58 -12.80
C ASP A 161 -35.36 -7.64 -12.94
N ILE A 162 -35.53 -6.33 -12.70
CA ILE A 162 -34.40 -5.38 -12.70
C ILE A 162 -33.42 -5.71 -11.57
N ALA A 163 -33.92 -5.92 -10.35
CA ALA A 163 -33.06 -6.20 -9.19
C ALA A 163 -32.22 -7.47 -9.40
N SER A 164 -32.84 -8.54 -9.90
CA SER A 164 -32.13 -9.80 -10.17
C SER A 164 -31.08 -9.71 -11.28
N THR A 165 -31.26 -8.80 -12.25
CA THR A 165 -30.28 -8.58 -13.32
C THR A 165 -28.96 -8.00 -12.78
N TRP A 166 -29.02 -7.23 -11.69
CA TRP A 166 -27.88 -6.49 -11.14
C TRP A 166 -27.39 -7.02 -9.79
N GLU A 167 -27.96 -8.12 -9.30
CA GLU A 167 -27.67 -8.68 -7.97
C GLU A 167 -26.18 -8.99 -7.78
N SER A 168 -25.56 -9.68 -8.74
CA SER A 168 -24.14 -10.07 -8.68
C SER A 168 -23.16 -8.90 -8.81
N VAL A 169 -23.57 -7.82 -9.49
CA VAL A 169 -22.76 -6.61 -9.58
C VAL A 169 -22.86 -5.81 -8.27
N ALA A 170 -24.05 -5.77 -7.67
CA ALA A 170 -24.29 -5.06 -6.43
C ALA A 170 -23.65 -5.72 -5.20
N ASP A 171 -23.46 -7.05 -5.22
CA ASP A 171 -22.79 -7.79 -4.14
C ASP A 171 -21.29 -8.01 -4.36
N GLY A 172 -20.74 -7.54 -5.48
CA GLY A 172 -19.32 -7.65 -5.83
C GLY A 172 -18.88 -9.03 -6.31
N SER A 173 -19.80 -9.97 -6.53
CA SER A 173 -19.47 -11.32 -7.03
C SER A 173 -19.22 -11.39 -8.53
N ALA A 174 -19.57 -10.35 -9.28
CA ALA A 174 -19.24 -10.19 -10.68
C ALA A 174 -18.73 -8.77 -10.94
N ASP A 175 -17.63 -8.66 -11.68
CA ASP A 175 -17.24 -7.40 -12.29
C ASP A 175 -18.28 -7.08 -13.39
N GLY A 176 -18.88 -5.89 -13.35
CA GLY A 176 -19.95 -5.53 -14.28
C GLY A 176 -19.48 -5.51 -15.74
N PHE A 177 -18.18 -5.54 -15.99
CA PHE A 177 -17.56 -5.41 -17.30
C PHE A 177 -17.21 -6.77 -17.92
N ASP A 178 -17.48 -6.90 -19.23
CA ASP A 178 -16.86 -7.96 -20.03
C ASP A 178 -15.45 -7.51 -20.38
N VAL A 179 -14.46 -8.01 -19.65
CA VAL A 179 -13.05 -7.69 -19.83
C VAL A 179 -12.54 -8.48 -21.06
N PRO A 180 -12.16 -7.83 -22.19
CA PRO A 180 -11.74 -8.54 -23.41
C PRO A 180 -10.52 -9.46 -23.15
N GLU A 181 -10.37 -10.56 -23.89
CA GLU A 181 -9.18 -11.46 -23.73
C GLU A 181 -7.82 -10.75 -23.89
N ASP A 182 -7.77 -9.59 -24.55
CA ASP A 182 -6.56 -8.77 -24.76
C ASP A 182 -6.43 -7.62 -23.74
N SER A 183 -7.22 -7.62 -22.68
CA SER A 183 -7.19 -6.56 -21.64
C SER A 183 -5.98 -6.61 -20.72
N GLY A 184 -5.29 -7.76 -20.65
CA GLY A 184 -3.96 -7.89 -20.08
C GLY A 184 -2.84 -7.55 -21.08
N GLU A 185 -3.14 -6.93 -22.24
CA GLU A 185 -2.11 -6.35 -23.10
C GLU A 185 -1.85 -4.87 -22.75
N PRO A 186 -0.64 -4.34 -22.99
CA PRO A 186 -0.32 -2.98 -22.57
C PRO A 186 -1.20 -1.92 -23.24
N GLY A 187 -1.82 -1.09 -22.41
CA GLY A 187 -2.76 -0.03 -22.80
C GLY A 187 -2.20 1.37 -22.55
N ILE A 188 -2.57 2.33 -23.40
CA ILE A 188 -2.14 3.74 -23.26
C ILE A 188 -3.32 4.68 -23.19
N ILE A 189 -3.28 5.58 -22.20
CA ILE A 189 -4.27 6.61 -21.97
C ILE A 189 -3.57 7.97 -21.95
N HIS A 190 -3.94 8.85 -22.89
CA HIS A 190 -3.43 10.22 -22.93
C HIS A 190 -4.40 11.17 -22.21
N ASN A 191 -4.03 11.66 -21.03
CA ASN A 191 -4.86 12.52 -20.21
C ASN A 191 -4.20 13.89 -19.97
N GLY A 192 -4.46 14.84 -20.89
CA GLY A 192 -3.93 16.20 -20.76
C GLY A 192 -2.41 16.23 -20.84
N ASP A 193 -1.76 16.54 -19.73
CA ASP A 193 -0.30 16.63 -19.60
C ASP A 193 0.33 15.31 -19.12
N GLN A 194 -0.46 14.24 -18.96
CA GLN A 194 -0.02 12.91 -18.56
C GLN A 194 -0.28 11.87 -19.65
N THR A 195 0.62 10.90 -19.78
CA THR A 195 0.36 9.65 -20.50
C THR A 195 0.50 8.48 -19.53
N VAL A 196 -0.61 7.77 -19.32
CA VAL A 196 -0.64 6.54 -18.51
C VAL A 196 -0.40 5.34 -19.42
N VAL A 197 0.52 4.48 -19.00
CA VAL A 197 0.86 3.19 -19.61
C VAL A 197 0.52 2.11 -18.58
N ASN A 198 -0.54 1.35 -18.84
CA ASN A 198 -0.84 0.13 -18.09
C ASN A 198 -0.16 -1.04 -18.80
N THR A 199 0.59 -1.88 -18.11
CA THR A 199 1.35 -2.95 -18.78
C THR A 199 0.55 -4.23 -18.93
N GLY A 200 -0.31 -4.57 -17.97
CA GLY A 200 -1.26 -5.66 -18.11
C GLY A 200 -1.30 -6.53 -16.86
N ASP A 201 -1.48 -7.83 -17.06
CA ASP A 201 -1.38 -8.84 -16.00
C ASP A 201 -0.09 -9.66 -16.20
N GLY A 202 0.58 -9.98 -15.10
CA GLY A 202 1.77 -10.83 -15.04
C GLY A 202 3.07 -10.07 -15.33
N ASP A 203 4.19 -10.76 -15.06
CA ASP A 203 5.53 -10.17 -15.11
C ASP A 203 5.84 -9.40 -16.42
N ASP A 204 6.01 -8.09 -16.28
CA ASP A 204 6.26 -7.13 -17.34
C ASP A 204 7.66 -6.51 -17.24
N THR A 205 8.30 -6.30 -18.39
CA THR A 205 9.54 -5.52 -18.48
C THR A 205 9.28 -4.17 -19.15
N VAL A 206 9.50 -3.09 -18.42
CA VAL A 206 9.32 -1.71 -18.87
C VAL A 206 10.66 -0.98 -18.99
N THR A 207 10.89 -0.32 -20.11
CA THR A 207 12.00 0.63 -20.25
C THR A 207 11.49 2.00 -20.66
N VAL A 208 11.84 3.04 -19.90
CA VAL A 208 11.50 4.44 -20.19
C VAL A 208 12.76 5.20 -20.58
N TRP A 209 12.69 5.99 -21.65
CA TRP A 209 13.78 6.88 -22.05
C TRP A 209 13.30 8.07 -22.88
N THR A 210 13.85 9.25 -22.61
CA THR A 210 13.56 10.48 -23.35
C THR A 210 14.63 10.77 -24.40
N ASN A 211 14.21 10.95 -25.64
CA ASN A 211 15.12 11.37 -26.71
C ASN A 211 15.55 12.83 -26.54
N PRO A 212 16.84 13.14 -26.32
CA PRO A 212 17.29 14.50 -26.02
C PRO A 212 17.19 15.46 -27.21
N ASP A 213 17.19 14.96 -28.45
CA ASP A 213 17.08 15.81 -29.64
C ASP A 213 15.63 16.25 -29.90
N THR A 214 14.66 15.42 -29.51
CA THR A 214 13.25 15.62 -29.84
C THR A 214 12.36 15.88 -28.62
N GLY A 215 12.85 15.60 -27.41
CA GLY A 215 12.07 15.58 -26.16
C GLY A 215 10.99 14.51 -26.13
N VAL A 216 11.02 13.53 -27.04
CA VAL A 216 9.97 12.50 -27.12
C VAL A 216 10.37 11.36 -26.19
N THR A 217 9.48 10.99 -25.29
CA THR A 217 9.69 9.85 -24.39
C THR A 217 9.17 8.57 -25.04
N PHE A 218 9.93 7.49 -24.89
CA PHE A 218 9.57 6.16 -25.32
C PHE A 218 9.39 5.28 -24.09
N VAL A 219 8.26 4.57 -24.05
CA VAL A 219 7.99 3.53 -23.06
C VAL A 219 7.96 2.20 -23.82
N ILE A 220 8.82 1.27 -23.47
CA ILE A 220 8.91 -0.04 -24.11
C ILE A 220 8.37 -1.05 -23.11
N VAL A 221 7.21 -1.65 -23.38
CA VAL A 221 6.63 -2.71 -22.54
C VAL A 221 6.79 -4.03 -23.27
N ASN A 222 7.49 -4.99 -22.66
CA ASN A 222 7.73 -6.32 -23.24
C ASN A 222 8.26 -6.29 -24.69
N GLY A 223 9.13 -5.32 -24.98
CA GLY A 223 9.74 -5.10 -26.29
C GLY A 223 8.86 -4.35 -27.30
N VAL A 224 7.64 -3.95 -26.93
CA VAL A 224 6.74 -3.14 -27.75
C VAL A 224 6.91 -1.66 -27.41
N PRO A 225 7.36 -0.82 -28.36
CA PRO A 225 7.62 0.59 -28.08
C PRO A 225 6.35 1.44 -28.26
N TYR A 226 6.14 2.32 -27.30
CA TYR A 226 5.09 3.32 -27.29
C TYR A 226 5.69 4.72 -27.18
N ARG A 227 4.99 5.71 -27.75
CA ARG A 227 5.48 7.09 -27.84
C ARG A 227 4.65 8.01 -26.95
N VAL A 228 5.35 8.76 -26.11
CA VAL A 228 4.78 9.82 -25.29
C VAL A 228 5.19 11.18 -25.89
N PRO A 229 4.23 12.09 -26.17
CA PRO A 229 4.51 13.44 -26.60
C PRO A 229 5.48 14.20 -25.68
N PRO A 230 6.31 15.11 -26.21
CA PRO A 230 7.24 15.88 -25.39
C PRO A 230 6.58 16.71 -24.30
N GLY A 231 7.18 16.71 -23.10
CA GLY A 231 6.75 17.50 -21.95
C GLY A 231 5.53 16.94 -21.21
N GLN A 232 5.14 15.70 -21.49
CA GLN A 232 4.14 14.99 -20.69
C GLN A 232 4.82 14.11 -19.64
N GLU A 233 4.20 14.03 -18.46
CA GLU A 233 4.54 13.07 -17.42
C GLU A 233 4.14 11.66 -17.88
N VAL A 234 4.97 10.67 -17.57
CA VAL A 234 4.71 9.26 -17.87
C VAL A 234 4.27 8.57 -16.59
N VAL A 235 3.08 7.98 -16.57
CA VAL A 235 2.62 7.15 -15.45
C VAL A 235 2.66 5.70 -15.89
N VAL A 236 3.52 4.89 -15.31
CA VAL A 236 3.59 3.44 -15.54
C VAL A 236 2.82 2.75 -14.42
N ARG A 237 1.88 1.86 -14.78
CA ARG A 237 1.13 1.03 -13.84
C ARG A 237 1.31 -0.41 -14.25
N THR A 238 1.97 -1.21 -13.43
CA THR A 238 2.37 -2.54 -13.87
C THR A 238 1.35 -3.62 -13.58
N GLY A 239 0.65 -3.53 -12.44
CA GLY A 239 -0.55 -4.33 -12.19
C GLY A 239 -0.24 -5.51 -11.29
N ASP A 240 -0.59 -6.73 -11.70
CA ASP A 240 -0.21 -7.94 -10.96
C ASP A 240 1.06 -8.54 -11.60
N GLY A 241 1.92 -9.18 -10.81
CA GLY A 241 3.11 -9.89 -11.31
C GLY A 241 4.40 -9.27 -10.79
N ASN A 242 5.53 -9.95 -11.02
CA ASN A 242 6.83 -9.42 -10.61
C ASN A 242 7.41 -8.62 -11.77
N ASP A 243 7.31 -7.30 -11.69
CA ASP A 243 7.62 -6.40 -12.78
C ASP A 243 9.03 -5.83 -12.69
N THR A 244 9.58 -5.42 -13.83
CA THR A 244 10.89 -4.75 -13.88
C THR A 244 10.80 -3.48 -14.70
N ILE A 245 10.98 -2.36 -14.03
CA ILE A 245 10.97 -1.03 -14.61
C ILE A 245 12.41 -0.50 -14.64
N THR A 246 12.83 0.03 -15.78
CA THR A 246 14.10 0.74 -15.89
C THR A 246 13.89 2.09 -16.56
N VAL A 247 14.21 3.15 -15.84
CA VAL A 247 14.27 4.50 -16.41
C VAL A 247 15.73 4.77 -16.79
N GLN A 248 15.95 5.10 -18.06
CA GLN A 248 17.30 5.37 -18.56
C GLN A 248 17.75 6.78 -18.18
N SER A 249 19.06 6.94 -18.02
CA SER A 249 19.65 8.21 -17.62
C SER A 249 19.36 9.38 -18.57
N GLY A 250 19.19 10.55 -17.98
CA GLY A 250 18.99 11.82 -18.65
C GLY A 250 18.16 12.81 -17.82
N ASP A 251 18.52 14.09 -17.94
CA ASP A 251 17.88 15.21 -17.27
C ASP A 251 16.42 15.38 -17.79
N ASP A 252 15.41 15.36 -16.91
CA ASP A 252 13.98 15.65 -17.19
C ASP A 252 13.13 14.46 -17.74
N VAL A 253 13.35 13.25 -17.22
CA VAL A 253 12.28 12.23 -17.24
C VAL A 253 11.43 12.46 -15.99
N ARG A 254 10.15 12.82 -16.15
CA ARG A 254 9.16 12.77 -15.06
C ARG A 254 8.32 11.52 -15.19
N VAL A 255 8.55 10.57 -14.30
CA VAL A 255 7.85 9.30 -14.25
C VAL A 255 7.19 9.12 -12.89
N THR A 256 5.96 8.62 -12.93
CA THR A 256 5.33 7.96 -11.79
C THR A 256 5.27 6.47 -12.09
N VAL A 257 5.85 5.65 -11.22
CA VAL A 257 5.72 4.20 -11.26
C VAL A 257 4.77 3.77 -10.13
N ALA A 258 3.82 2.91 -10.47
CA ALA A 258 3.06 2.13 -9.52
C ALA A 258 3.24 0.65 -9.89
N GLY A 259 3.91 -0.11 -9.02
CA GLY A 259 4.17 -1.54 -9.18
C GLY A 259 2.87 -2.33 -9.15
N GLY A 260 2.25 -2.43 -7.98
CA GLY A 260 0.97 -3.09 -7.82
C GLY A 260 1.10 -4.32 -6.94
N GLU A 261 0.65 -5.49 -7.39
CA GLU A 261 0.84 -6.75 -6.67
C GLU A 261 2.07 -7.49 -7.23
N GLY A 262 2.98 -7.97 -6.39
CA GLY A 262 4.14 -8.78 -6.79
C GLY A 262 5.45 -8.20 -6.27
N ASP A 263 6.54 -8.95 -6.42
CA ASP A 263 7.86 -8.44 -6.03
C ASP A 263 8.44 -7.63 -7.21
N ASP A 264 8.31 -6.31 -7.17
CA ASP A 264 8.66 -5.41 -8.26
C ASP A 264 10.08 -4.84 -8.14
N VAL A 265 10.66 -4.52 -9.30
CA VAL A 265 12.00 -3.92 -9.35
C VAL A 265 11.98 -2.65 -10.19
N VAL A 266 12.20 -1.52 -9.53
CA VAL A 266 12.37 -0.20 -10.16
C VAL A 266 13.84 0.18 -10.13
N ARG A 267 14.41 0.42 -11.32
CA ARG A 267 15.76 0.97 -11.46
C ARG A 267 15.70 2.28 -12.21
N ASP A 268 15.49 3.37 -11.49
CA ASP A 268 15.63 4.71 -12.04
C ASP A 268 17.11 5.10 -12.09
N ARG A 269 17.49 5.81 -13.15
CA ARG A 269 18.85 6.35 -13.37
C ARG A 269 18.79 7.77 -13.91
N SER A 270 17.62 8.37 -13.89
CA SER A 270 17.38 9.75 -14.30
C SER A 270 17.71 10.71 -13.15
N ASP A 271 17.83 11.99 -13.48
CA ASP A 271 18.08 13.06 -12.51
C ASP A 271 16.79 13.90 -12.33
N GLY A 272 15.64 13.25 -12.33
CA GLY A 272 14.34 13.92 -12.37
C GLY A 272 13.53 13.64 -11.11
N ASP A 273 12.79 14.64 -10.63
CA ASP A 273 11.87 14.48 -9.51
C ASP A 273 10.77 13.45 -9.87
N ASN A 274 10.88 12.23 -9.36
CA ASN A 274 10.01 11.11 -9.71
C ASN A 274 9.16 10.63 -8.54
N THR A 275 8.22 9.75 -8.84
CA THR A 275 7.38 9.09 -7.83
C THR A 275 7.40 7.60 -8.06
N HIS A 276 7.81 6.82 -7.07
CA HIS A 276 7.86 5.37 -7.12
C HIS A 276 7.03 4.80 -6.00
N VAL A 277 6.07 3.94 -6.34
CA VAL A 277 5.24 3.22 -5.38
C VAL A 277 5.37 1.74 -5.73
N GLY A 278 5.88 0.94 -4.80
CA GLY A 278 5.99 -0.51 -4.91
C GLY A 278 4.61 -1.15 -4.93
N GLY A 279 3.97 -1.27 -3.76
CA GLY A 279 2.61 -1.78 -3.64
C GLY A 279 2.54 -2.93 -2.64
N ASP A 280 1.95 -4.05 -3.05
CA ASP A 280 1.94 -5.29 -2.29
C ASP A 280 3.08 -6.19 -2.79
N GLY A 281 3.97 -6.66 -1.93
CA GLY A 281 5.05 -7.58 -2.30
C GLY A 281 6.41 -7.03 -1.89
N ARG A 282 7.49 -7.75 -2.18
CA ARG A 282 8.83 -7.34 -1.76
C ARG A 282 9.49 -6.53 -2.86
N ASP A 283 9.41 -5.22 -2.75
CA ASP A 283 9.83 -4.32 -3.80
C ASP A 283 11.27 -3.85 -3.64
N SER A 284 11.93 -3.58 -4.76
CA SER A 284 13.29 -3.03 -4.82
C SER A 284 13.29 -1.80 -5.69
N ILE A 285 13.48 -0.63 -5.09
CA ILE A 285 13.38 0.68 -5.73
C ILE A 285 14.69 1.44 -5.59
N ASP A 286 15.37 1.64 -6.71
CA ASP A 286 16.41 2.67 -6.89
C ASP A 286 15.74 3.92 -7.51
N ALA A 287 15.69 5.04 -6.79
CA ALA A 287 14.92 6.23 -7.19
C ALA A 287 15.66 7.19 -8.15
N GLY A 288 16.98 7.05 -8.28
CA GLY A 288 17.78 7.89 -9.17
C GLY A 288 18.07 9.26 -8.55
N GLY A 289 18.65 10.18 -9.32
CA GLY A 289 18.85 11.55 -8.86
C GLY A 289 17.56 12.38 -8.90
N GLY A 290 17.56 13.54 -8.22
CA GLY A 290 16.42 14.46 -8.12
C GLY A 290 15.67 14.28 -6.80
N ASP A 291 14.74 15.20 -6.52
CA ASP A 291 13.97 15.15 -5.26
C ASP A 291 12.78 14.18 -5.46
N ASN A 292 12.89 12.94 -4.98
CA ASN A 292 11.94 11.87 -5.27
C ASN A 292 10.93 11.64 -4.14
N TYR A 293 9.81 11.01 -4.51
CA TYR A 293 8.88 10.39 -3.56
C TYR A 293 8.90 8.88 -3.75
N VAL A 294 9.22 8.13 -2.69
CA VAL A 294 9.34 6.68 -2.71
C VAL A 294 8.46 6.08 -1.63
N SER A 295 7.64 5.09 -2.00
CA SER A 295 6.87 4.29 -1.05
C SER A 295 7.05 2.80 -1.38
N GLY A 296 7.47 2.01 -0.40
CA GLY A 296 7.56 0.55 -0.50
C GLY A 296 6.16 -0.06 -0.56
N GLY A 297 5.42 0.04 0.53
CA GLY A 297 4.03 -0.37 0.59
C GLY A 297 3.80 -1.44 1.64
N ALA A 298 3.58 -2.68 1.22
CA ALA A 298 3.32 -3.81 2.09
C ALA A 298 4.27 -4.96 1.80
N ASP A 299 4.60 -5.71 2.85
CA ASP A 299 5.73 -6.64 2.89
C ASP A 299 7.07 -5.89 2.93
N ARG A 300 8.17 -6.63 2.82
CA ARG A 300 9.51 -6.10 3.09
C ARG A 300 10.14 -5.52 1.83
N ASP A 301 10.52 -4.25 1.91
CA ASP A 301 11.02 -3.48 0.79
C ASP A 301 12.51 -3.07 0.92
N TYR A 302 13.13 -2.81 -0.23
CA TYR A 302 14.43 -2.15 -0.35
C TYR A 302 14.26 -0.83 -1.10
N LEU A 303 14.55 0.28 -0.42
CA LEU A 303 14.37 1.63 -0.95
C LEU A 303 15.70 2.39 -0.91
N ASP A 304 16.10 2.96 -2.04
CA ASP A 304 17.39 3.63 -2.23
C ASP A 304 17.14 4.96 -2.96
N GLY A 305 17.18 6.08 -2.22
CA GLY A 305 16.89 7.44 -2.68
C GLY A 305 17.91 7.95 -3.70
N GLN A 306 19.19 7.65 -3.46
CA GLN A 306 20.35 8.07 -4.24
C GLN A 306 20.73 9.52 -4.07
N GLY A 307 20.14 10.46 -4.79
CA GLY A 307 20.63 11.83 -4.68
C GLY A 307 19.57 12.86 -4.95
N GLY A 308 19.52 13.91 -4.14
CA GLY A 308 18.42 14.86 -4.09
C GLY A 308 17.76 14.81 -2.73
N ASP A 309 16.84 15.75 -2.46
CA ASP A 309 16.15 15.78 -1.17
C ASP A 309 14.91 14.85 -1.27
N ASP A 310 15.03 13.61 -0.84
CA ASP A 310 14.04 12.54 -1.05
C ASP A 310 13.03 12.40 0.11
N GLU A 311 11.80 12.00 -0.22
CA GLU A 311 10.79 11.54 0.74
C GLU A 311 10.58 10.03 0.58
N ILE A 312 11.06 9.24 1.54
CA ILE A 312 11.07 7.77 1.48
C ILE A 312 10.21 7.17 2.60
N PHE A 313 9.30 6.26 2.25
CA PHE A 313 8.40 5.58 3.18
C PHE A 313 8.45 4.06 2.96
N GLY A 314 8.89 3.29 3.96
CA GLY A 314 8.88 1.81 3.94
C GLY A 314 7.46 1.28 3.84
N GLY A 315 6.66 1.47 4.90
CA GLY A 315 5.25 1.09 4.93
C GLY A 315 4.99 0.00 5.95
N HIS A 316 4.54 -1.17 5.52
CA HIS A 316 4.27 -2.32 6.37
C HIS A 316 5.27 -3.44 6.07
N GLY A 317 6.22 -3.74 6.94
CA GLY A 317 7.21 -4.78 6.71
C GLY A 317 8.49 -4.50 7.46
N ASP A 318 9.45 -5.42 7.38
CA ASP A 318 10.78 -5.17 7.94
C ASP A 318 11.65 -4.54 6.83
N ASP A 319 11.55 -3.22 6.66
CA ASP A 319 12.04 -2.50 5.48
C ASP A 319 13.52 -2.11 5.60
N THR A 320 14.14 -1.83 4.45
CA THR A 320 15.49 -1.26 4.38
C THR A 320 15.46 -0.02 3.50
N ALA A 321 15.77 1.15 4.06
CA ALA A 321 15.70 2.42 3.34
C ALA A 321 16.98 3.27 3.51
N TYR A 322 17.44 3.87 2.41
CA TYR A 322 18.59 4.77 2.36
C TYR A 322 18.19 6.10 1.71
N GLY A 323 18.46 7.23 2.37
CA GLY A 323 18.38 8.56 1.79
C GLY A 323 19.50 8.80 0.76
N LEU A 324 20.74 8.69 1.23
CA LEU A 324 22.00 8.93 0.51
C LEU A 324 22.38 10.42 0.41
N ASP A 325 22.53 11.01 -0.78
CA ASP A 325 23.01 12.38 -0.93
C ASP A 325 21.83 13.38 -0.90
N GLY A 326 21.63 14.18 0.14
CA GLY A 326 20.58 15.21 0.17
C GLY A 326 19.98 15.41 1.56
N ASP A 327 19.11 16.43 1.73
CA ASP A 327 18.38 16.61 2.99
C ASP A 327 17.11 15.73 2.97
N ASP A 328 17.22 14.49 3.42
CA ASP A 328 16.20 13.45 3.23
C ASP A 328 15.18 13.35 4.36
N THR A 329 13.99 12.85 4.01
CA THR A 329 12.99 12.39 4.98
C THR A 329 12.73 10.92 4.79
N VAL A 330 13.20 10.10 5.72
CA VAL A 330 13.09 8.64 5.67
C VAL A 330 12.20 8.14 6.80
N SER A 331 11.20 7.32 6.49
CA SER A 331 10.29 6.71 7.48
C SER A 331 10.17 5.21 7.24
N GLY A 332 10.41 4.40 8.26
CA GLY A 332 10.26 2.94 8.21
C GLY A 332 8.80 2.51 8.16
N GLY A 333 8.04 2.77 9.23
CA GLY A 333 6.61 2.51 9.26
C GLY A 333 6.24 1.46 10.30
N GLU A 334 5.61 0.36 9.92
CA GLU A 334 5.33 -0.78 10.80
C GLU A 334 6.29 -1.92 10.47
N GLY A 335 6.96 -2.49 11.48
CA GLY A 335 7.87 -3.61 11.33
C GLY A 335 9.27 -3.24 11.79
N LYS A 336 10.22 -4.15 11.63
CA LYS A 336 11.58 -3.97 12.11
C LYS A 336 12.46 -3.38 11.02
N ASP A 337 12.65 -2.07 11.06
CA ASP A 337 13.24 -1.35 9.94
C ASP A 337 14.74 -1.09 10.10
N TYR A 338 15.44 -0.98 8.97
CA TYR A 338 16.81 -0.49 8.88
C TYR A 338 16.84 0.77 8.03
N LEU A 339 17.15 1.92 8.64
CA LEU A 339 17.02 3.24 8.03
C LEU A 339 18.32 4.02 8.17
N GLU A 340 18.76 4.66 7.08
CA GLU A 340 19.97 5.48 7.05
C GLU A 340 19.74 6.76 6.21
N GLY A 341 20.00 7.92 6.80
CA GLY A 341 19.95 9.22 6.11
C GLY A 341 21.13 9.42 5.15
N ALA A 342 22.35 9.28 5.70
CA ALA A 342 23.65 9.39 5.06
C ALA A 342 24.23 10.81 4.96
N GLU A 343 24.30 11.48 3.80
CA GLU A 343 24.94 12.81 3.66
C GLU A 343 23.88 13.90 3.48
N GLY A 344 23.63 14.69 4.54
CA GLY A 344 22.73 15.84 4.51
C GLY A 344 22.11 16.11 5.89
N ASP A 345 21.29 17.15 6.01
CA ASP A 345 20.57 17.40 7.27
C ASP A 345 19.27 16.56 7.27
N ASP A 346 19.35 15.30 7.72
CA ASP A 346 18.27 14.31 7.52
C ASP A 346 17.23 14.27 8.63
N SER A 347 16.04 13.76 8.28
CA SER A 347 14.97 13.41 9.21
C SER A 347 14.62 11.93 9.07
N VAL A 348 15.11 11.10 9.99
CA VAL A 348 14.91 9.64 9.96
C VAL A 348 13.97 9.17 11.08
N LEU A 349 12.88 8.49 10.73
CA LEU A 349 11.83 8.04 11.63
C LEU A 349 11.67 6.51 11.53
N GLY A 350 11.95 5.76 12.61
CA GLY A 350 11.74 4.31 12.70
C GLY A 350 10.27 3.94 12.52
N GLY A 351 9.45 4.23 13.53
CA GLY A 351 8.02 3.96 13.49
C GLY A 351 7.58 2.99 14.58
N ASP A 352 6.87 1.93 14.20
CA ASP A 352 6.41 0.87 15.10
C ASP A 352 7.25 -0.41 14.85
N GLY A 353 8.19 -0.72 15.75
CA GLY A 353 9.03 -1.92 15.69
C GLY A 353 10.36 -1.70 16.40
N ASP A 354 11.23 -2.72 16.41
CA ASP A 354 12.56 -2.59 17.03
C ASP A 354 13.56 -2.09 15.95
N ASP A 355 13.63 -0.79 15.73
CA ASP A 355 14.26 -0.22 14.52
C ASP A 355 15.76 0.06 14.68
N THR A 356 16.50 0.00 13.58
CA THR A 356 17.88 0.51 13.48
C THR A 356 17.87 1.80 12.65
N VAL A 357 18.26 2.91 13.26
CA VAL A 357 18.16 4.25 12.66
C VAL A 357 19.52 4.94 12.68
N SER A 358 19.98 5.40 11.53
CA SER A 358 21.25 6.14 11.39
C SER A 358 21.04 7.49 10.72
N GLY A 359 21.61 8.55 11.31
CA GLY A 359 21.64 9.88 10.70
C GLY A 359 22.69 9.91 9.60
N GLY A 360 23.95 9.88 9.98
CA GLY A 360 25.06 9.77 9.03
C GLY A 360 26.04 10.93 9.20
N ARG A 361 25.99 11.90 8.31
CA ARG A 361 26.82 13.11 8.32
C ARG A 361 25.92 14.33 8.22
N ASP A 362 26.42 15.42 8.81
CA ASP A 362 25.73 16.71 8.94
C ASP A 362 24.64 16.64 10.04
N ASP A 363 23.80 17.66 10.20
CA ASP A 363 23.02 17.83 11.43
C ASP A 363 21.66 17.10 11.36
N ASP A 364 21.56 15.91 11.96
CA ASP A 364 20.43 15.00 11.77
C ASP A 364 19.34 15.06 12.87
N THR A 365 18.13 14.63 12.52
CA THR A 365 17.04 14.37 13.47
C THR A 365 16.57 12.92 13.39
N LEU A 366 16.79 12.16 14.46
CA LEU A 366 16.43 10.75 14.56
C LEU A 366 15.28 10.54 15.54
N VAL A 367 14.29 9.75 15.15
CA VAL A 367 13.17 9.34 16.00
C VAL A 367 12.98 7.82 15.90
N GLY A 368 13.15 7.09 17.00
CA GLY A 368 12.92 5.64 17.05
C GLY A 368 11.45 5.32 16.88
N GLY A 369 10.65 5.62 17.90
CA GLY A 369 9.20 5.48 17.82
C GLY A 369 8.68 4.53 18.90
N SER A 370 8.15 3.37 18.52
CA SER A 370 7.71 2.36 19.48
C SER A 370 8.39 1.03 19.27
N GLY A 371 9.00 0.48 20.32
CA GLY A 371 9.87 -0.69 20.24
C GLY A 371 11.21 -0.37 20.89
N ASN A 372 12.16 -1.31 20.86
CA ASN A 372 13.50 -1.09 21.38
C ASN A 372 14.41 -0.72 20.22
N ASP A 373 14.69 0.57 20.09
CA ASP A 373 15.37 1.10 18.92
C ASP A 373 16.87 1.26 19.16
N VAL A 374 17.65 1.19 18.08
CA VAL A 374 19.09 1.47 18.06
C VAL A 374 19.37 2.67 17.15
N HIS A 375 19.90 3.75 17.74
CA HIS A 375 20.24 4.99 17.04
C HIS A 375 21.75 5.14 16.88
N TYR A 376 22.19 5.41 15.66
CA TYR A 376 23.53 5.89 15.34
C TYR A 376 23.40 7.34 14.85
N ALA A 377 23.65 8.30 15.75
CA ALA A 377 23.50 9.72 15.41
C ALA A 377 24.36 10.10 14.20
N GLY A 378 25.62 9.65 14.21
CA GLY A 378 26.57 9.95 13.15
C GLY A 378 27.38 11.18 13.51
N ARG A 379 27.75 11.96 12.50
CA ARG A 379 28.60 13.15 12.62
C ARG A 379 27.75 14.39 12.42
N GLY A 380 27.61 15.19 13.45
CA GLY A 380 26.88 16.44 13.34
C GLY A 380 26.70 17.05 14.71
N ASP A 381 25.87 18.08 14.80
CA ASP A 381 25.18 18.40 16.03
C ASP A 381 23.76 17.75 15.97
N ASP A 382 23.68 16.46 16.30
CA ASP A 382 22.48 15.63 16.04
C ASP A 382 21.42 15.72 17.14
N THR A 383 20.17 15.38 16.80
CA THR A 383 19.05 15.29 17.75
C THR A 383 18.35 13.94 17.69
N THR A 384 18.42 13.18 18.80
CA THR A 384 17.82 11.84 18.88
C THR A 384 16.66 11.79 19.89
N HIS A 385 15.57 11.13 19.50
CA HIS A 385 14.42 10.80 20.33
C HIS A 385 14.17 9.29 20.30
N GLY A 386 14.32 8.61 21.43
CA GLY A 386 14.07 7.16 21.52
C GLY A 386 12.59 6.81 21.33
N GLY A 387 11.70 7.61 21.94
CA GLY A 387 10.27 7.34 21.91
C GLY A 387 9.85 6.41 23.04
N SER A 388 9.32 5.24 22.72
CA SER A 388 8.80 4.29 23.70
C SER A 388 9.39 2.89 23.55
N GLY A 389 10.23 2.52 24.50
CA GLY A 389 10.69 1.16 24.67
C GLY A 389 11.92 1.13 25.54
N SER A 390 12.96 0.44 25.10
CA SER A 390 14.26 0.43 25.75
C SER A 390 15.33 0.75 24.70
N ASP A 391 15.56 2.02 24.50
CA ASP A 391 16.28 2.52 23.33
C ASP A 391 17.77 2.69 23.63
N THR A 392 18.60 2.48 22.61
CA THR A 392 20.06 2.62 22.69
C THR A 392 20.53 3.64 21.67
N SER A 393 21.26 4.67 22.10
CA SER A 393 21.82 5.71 21.23
C SER A 393 23.34 5.75 21.32
N PHE A 394 23.99 5.82 20.15
CA PHE A 394 25.41 6.08 19.95
C PHE A 394 25.57 7.47 19.32
N SER A 395 26.10 8.42 20.10
CA SER A 395 26.17 9.85 19.74
C SER A 395 27.55 10.46 20.02
N GLU A 396 27.94 11.53 19.32
CA GLU A 396 29.17 12.28 19.59
C GLU A 396 29.02 13.25 20.80
N ASP A 397 30.12 13.88 21.22
CA ASP A 397 30.10 14.91 22.26
C ASP A 397 29.60 16.23 21.68
N GLY A 398 28.30 16.48 21.74
CA GLY A 398 27.67 17.67 21.16
C GLY A 398 26.16 17.50 20.98
N ASP A 399 25.76 16.27 20.71
CA ASP A 399 24.40 15.89 20.33
C ASP A 399 23.38 16.08 21.46
N ASP A 400 22.17 16.45 21.06
CA ASP A 400 21.02 16.70 21.92
C ASP A 400 20.12 15.45 21.98
N ASP A 401 20.46 14.49 22.83
CA ASP A 401 19.57 13.36 23.14
C ASP A 401 18.39 13.80 24.04
N ALA A 402 17.15 13.57 23.60
CA ALA A 402 15.93 14.10 24.23
C ALA A 402 15.59 13.53 25.62
N GLY A 403 16.43 12.62 26.13
CA GLY A 403 16.34 12.04 27.48
C GLY A 403 15.25 10.98 27.63
N ASP A 404 14.71 10.50 26.52
CA ASP A 404 13.84 9.33 26.37
C ASP A 404 14.58 8.10 25.84
N VAL A 405 15.92 8.15 25.76
CA VAL A 405 16.78 7.00 25.45
C VAL A 405 17.30 6.36 26.76
N GLU A 406 17.17 5.04 26.90
CA GLU A 406 17.60 4.28 28.08
C GLU A 406 19.12 4.14 28.20
N THR A 407 19.79 3.81 27.10
CA THR A 407 21.24 3.57 27.05
C THR A 407 21.89 4.54 26.07
N GLN A 408 22.78 5.40 26.56
CA GLN A 408 23.49 6.38 25.75
C GLN A 408 25.00 6.13 25.85
N THR A 409 25.66 5.97 24.70
CA THR A 409 27.10 5.76 24.60
C THR A 409 27.72 6.86 23.74
N THR A 410 28.60 7.66 24.33
CA THR A 410 29.35 8.67 23.57
C THR A 410 30.46 8.00 22.75
N VAL A 411 30.44 8.18 21.44
CA VAL A 411 31.44 7.70 20.48
C VAL A 411 32.32 8.86 19.98
N ASN A 412 33.43 8.54 19.32
CA ASN A 412 34.35 9.54 18.74
C ASN A 412 34.70 9.10 17.32
N ILE A 413 34.11 9.77 16.33
CA ILE A 413 34.08 9.32 14.94
C ILE A 413 35.26 9.92 14.15
N GLN A 414 36.25 9.09 13.82
CA GLN A 414 37.46 9.53 13.08
C GLN A 414 37.59 8.85 11.71
N LEU A 415 36.85 9.34 10.71
CA LEU A 415 36.83 8.82 9.33
C LEU A 415 37.97 9.33 8.42
N ASP A 416 38.62 10.44 8.77
CA ASP A 416 39.60 11.11 7.89
C ASP A 416 40.81 10.21 7.54
N ASP A 417 41.00 9.11 8.28
CA ASP A 417 42.07 8.11 8.11
C ASP A 417 41.63 6.89 7.26
N LEU A 418 40.32 6.65 7.06
CA LEU A 418 39.85 5.45 6.36
C LEU A 418 40.29 5.43 4.90
N SER A 419 40.29 6.57 4.21
CA SER A 419 40.68 6.65 2.81
C SER A 419 42.16 6.32 2.53
N ASP A 420 43.01 6.30 3.57
CA ASP A 420 44.42 5.92 3.45
C ASP A 420 44.59 4.40 3.28
N PHE A 421 43.65 3.58 3.77
CA PHE A 421 43.73 2.11 3.71
C PHE A 421 42.50 1.39 3.14
N ILE A 422 41.33 2.04 3.06
CA ILE A 422 40.12 1.53 2.41
C ILE A 422 39.90 2.31 1.11
N LYS A 423 39.73 1.58 0.00
CA LYS A 423 39.42 2.12 -1.32
C LYS A 423 38.08 1.57 -1.79
N ILE A 424 37.27 2.43 -2.40
CA ILE A 424 35.98 2.06 -2.98
C ILE A 424 36.08 2.19 -4.51
N GLU A 425 35.72 1.14 -5.24
CA GLU A 425 35.78 1.07 -6.70
C GLU A 425 34.42 0.64 -7.28
N GLY A 426 33.66 1.56 -7.88
CA GLY A 426 32.36 1.24 -8.48
C GLY A 426 31.74 2.41 -9.23
N SER A 427 30.45 2.27 -9.53
CA SER A 427 29.54 3.35 -9.90
C SER A 427 29.48 4.43 -8.80
N PRO A 428 29.14 5.69 -9.14
CA PRO A 428 28.94 6.73 -8.13
C PRO A 428 27.97 6.31 -7.04
N GLU A 429 26.83 5.74 -7.43
CA GLU A 429 25.76 5.31 -6.54
C GLU A 429 26.26 4.24 -5.55
N PHE A 430 27.03 3.27 -6.05
CA PHE A 430 27.69 2.28 -5.20
C PHE A 430 28.69 2.91 -4.22
N VAL A 431 29.43 3.94 -4.66
CA VAL A 431 30.42 4.60 -3.81
C VAL A 431 29.74 5.31 -2.65
N ASP A 432 28.62 5.98 -2.89
CA ASP A 432 27.88 6.73 -1.87
C ASP A 432 27.20 5.76 -0.90
N ARG A 433 26.61 4.67 -1.41
CA ARG A 433 26.09 3.57 -0.58
C ARG A 433 27.14 2.95 0.36
N VAL A 434 28.34 2.63 -0.16
CA VAL A 434 29.42 2.08 0.68
C VAL A 434 29.98 3.12 1.67
N ARG A 435 29.91 4.41 1.36
CA ARG A 435 30.30 5.46 2.31
C ARG A 435 29.34 5.54 3.47
N ALA A 436 28.03 5.53 3.21
CA ALA A 436 27.00 5.46 4.24
C ALA A 436 27.27 4.28 5.19
N ASP A 437 27.42 3.07 4.62
CA ASP A 437 27.79 1.87 5.38
C ASP A 437 29.04 2.06 6.27
N LEU A 438 30.11 2.69 5.76
CA LEU A 438 31.33 2.96 6.53
C LEU A 438 31.15 4.05 7.59
N ASP A 439 30.27 5.02 7.35
CA ASP A 439 29.94 6.09 8.29
C ASP A 439 29.17 5.50 9.49
N LEU A 440 28.20 4.61 9.24
CA LEU A 440 27.52 3.84 10.28
C LEU A 440 28.50 2.98 11.08
N LEU A 441 29.42 2.26 10.42
CA LEU A 441 30.44 1.49 11.14
C LEU A 441 31.35 2.39 11.98
N ALA A 442 31.62 3.61 11.56
CA ALA A 442 32.41 4.54 12.35
C ALA A 442 31.63 5.15 13.52
N ALA A 443 30.30 5.20 13.46
CA ALA A 443 29.43 5.53 14.59
C ALA A 443 29.22 4.34 15.55
N SER A 444 29.36 3.11 15.05
CA SER A 444 29.22 1.87 15.81
C SER A 444 30.45 1.52 16.67
N PRO A 445 30.30 1.20 17.98
CA PRO A 445 31.42 0.69 18.79
C PRO A 445 32.06 -0.59 18.24
N THR A 446 31.24 -1.52 17.75
CA THR A 446 31.68 -2.75 17.09
C THR A 446 32.37 -2.43 15.76
N GLY A 447 31.76 -1.58 14.94
CA GLY A 447 32.35 -1.08 13.70
C GLY A 447 33.70 -0.37 13.88
N GLN A 448 33.84 0.48 14.90
CA GLN A 448 35.11 1.13 15.26
C GLN A 448 36.21 0.13 15.60
N GLN A 449 35.87 -0.99 16.25
CA GLN A 449 36.85 -2.04 16.56
C GLN A 449 37.34 -2.74 15.29
N MET A 450 36.44 -3.07 14.36
CA MET A 450 36.81 -3.64 13.06
C MET A 450 37.68 -2.68 12.24
N LEU A 451 37.25 -1.43 12.11
CA LEU A 451 38.01 -0.41 11.37
C LEU A 451 39.39 -0.20 11.98
N ALA A 452 39.51 -0.17 13.31
CA ALA A 452 40.79 -0.05 14.00
C ALA A 452 41.69 -1.30 13.82
N ALA A 453 41.11 -2.51 13.85
CA ALA A 453 41.84 -3.75 13.62
C ALA A 453 42.43 -3.82 12.21
N LEU A 454 41.62 -3.49 11.19
CA LEU A 454 42.07 -3.42 9.79
C LEU A 454 43.12 -2.32 9.58
N GLN A 455 42.98 -1.18 10.26
CA GLN A 455 43.99 -0.12 10.23
C GLN A 455 45.31 -0.58 10.84
N GLU A 456 45.28 -1.28 11.99
CA GLU A 456 46.49 -1.83 12.63
C GLU A 456 47.21 -2.81 11.69
N GLU A 457 46.48 -3.69 11.02
CA GLU A 457 47.05 -4.61 10.02
C GLU A 457 47.65 -3.87 8.82
N HIS A 458 46.96 -2.85 8.28
CA HIS A 458 47.51 -1.97 7.25
C HIS A 458 48.83 -1.34 7.71
N GLU A 459 48.90 -0.81 8.93
CA GLU A 459 50.08 -0.13 9.43
C GLU A 459 51.28 -1.06 9.64
N ASN A 460 51.01 -2.30 10.05
CA ASN A 460 51.98 -3.36 10.33
C ASN A 460 52.47 -4.09 9.08
N SER A 461 51.72 -4.02 7.98
CA SER A 461 52.06 -4.63 6.70
C SER A 461 53.15 -3.89 5.90
N GLY A 462 53.58 -4.52 4.80
CA GLY A 462 54.56 -3.97 3.87
C GLY A 462 56.02 -4.01 4.35
N VAL A 463 56.95 -3.60 3.49
CA VAL A 463 58.39 -3.60 3.80
C VAL A 463 58.90 -2.18 3.93
N LEU A 464 59.29 -1.78 5.15
CA LEU A 464 59.75 -0.41 5.47
C LEU A 464 58.68 0.66 5.19
N GLY A 465 57.40 0.32 5.31
CA GLY A 465 56.27 1.21 5.05
C GLY A 465 55.97 1.42 3.55
N PHE A 466 56.45 0.53 2.67
CA PHE A 466 56.07 0.46 1.26
C PHE A 466 55.22 -0.78 1.00
N ASP A 467 54.30 -0.68 0.04
CA ASP A 467 53.41 -1.77 -0.38
C ASP A 467 52.62 -2.35 0.82
N ARG A 468 52.01 -1.46 1.61
CA ARG A 468 51.09 -1.84 2.69
C ARG A 468 49.82 -2.46 2.10
N ASP A 469 49.27 -3.45 2.81
CA ASP A 469 48.01 -4.10 2.49
C ASP A 469 46.88 -3.09 2.62
N THR A 470 45.95 -3.06 1.67
CA THR A 470 44.81 -2.12 1.66
C THR A 470 43.54 -2.88 1.39
N VAL A 471 42.45 -2.48 2.03
CA VAL A 471 41.13 -3.01 1.73
C VAL A 471 40.60 -2.31 0.47
N THR A 472 40.14 -3.08 -0.51
CA THR A 472 39.48 -2.53 -1.70
C THR A 472 38.09 -3.11 -1.81
N ILE A 473 37.07 -2.29 -1.58
CA ILE A 473 35.66 -2.63 -1.75
C ILE A 473 35.28 -2.31 -3.19
N ARG A 474 34.92 -3.33 -3.97
CA ARG A 474 34.61 -3.21 -5.40
C ARG A 474 33.18 -3.61 -5.67
N GLU A 475 32.49 -2.82 -6.48
CA GLU A 475 31.13 -3.10 -6.94
C GLU A 475 31.08 -4.42 -7.70
N LEU A 476 30.11 -5.25 -7.34
CA LEU A 476 29.83 -6.52 -7.98
C LEU A 476 28.37 -6.60 -8.38
N SER A 477 28.12 -6.94 -9.65
CA SER A 477 26.77 -7.12 -10.18
C SER A 477 26.20 -8.54 -10.02
N GLU A 478 26.88 -9.41 -9.26
CA GLU A 478 26.48 -10.81 -9.01
C GLU A 478 25.93 -10.96 -7.59
N ASP A 479 25.18 -12.04 -7.34
CA ASP A 479 24.38 -12.22 -6.12
C ASP A 479 25.18 -12.56 -4.85
N ASN A 480 26.50 -12.64 -4.90
CA ASN A 480 27.33 -13.06 -3.76
C ASN A 480 28.45 -12.07 -3.45
N ASN A 481 28.52 -11.64 -2.19
CA ASN A 481 29.69 -10.94 -1.67
C ASN A 481 30.83 -11.95 -1.45
N TYR A 482 32.07 -11.49 -1.59
CA TYR A 482 33.23 -12.29 -1.25
C TYR A 482 34.47 -11.46 -0.95
N ALA A 483 35.20 -11.89 0.06
CA ALA A 483 36.53 -11.42 0.37
C ALA A 483 37.60 -12.26 -0.34
N ARG A 484 38.73 -11.61 -0.64
CA ARG A 484 39.93 -12.25 -1.22
C ARG A 484 41.14 -11.92 -0.36
N GLY A 485 42.03 -12.90 -0.24
CA GLY A 485 43.30 -12.73 0.49
C GLY A 485 44.28 -11.70 -0.10
N ASP A 486 43.91 -10.97 -1.17
CA ASP A 486 44.65 -9.80 -1.66
C ASP A 486 44.11 -8.47 -1.11
N GLY A 487 43.15 -8.50 -0.18
CA GLY A 487 42.52 -7.32 0.41
C GLY A 487 41.27 -6.86 -0.32
N THR A 488 40.81 -7.56 -1.37
CA THR A 488 39.62 -7.16 -2.12
C THR A 488 38.35 -7.74 -1.52
N ILE A 489 37.35 -6.89 -1.27
CA ILE A 489 35.97 -7.26 -1.03
C ILE A 489 35.20 -6.94 -2.32
N GLU A 490 34.54 -7.91 -2.93
CA GLU A 490 33.59 -7.64 -4.02
C GLU A 490 32.18 -7.67 -3.41
N TYR A 491 31.47 -6.54 -3.45
CA TYR A 491 30.29 -6.25 -2.63
C TYR A 491 29.10 -5.85 -3.51
N ASN A 492 27.93 -6.37 -3.15
CA ASN A 492 26.63 -6.04 -3.72
C ASN A 492 25.69 -5.64 -2.57
N PRO A 493 25.43 -4.33 -2.36
CA PRO A 493 24.59 -3.85 -1.26
C PRO A 493 23.12 -4.24 -1.42
N HIS A 494 22.65 -4.50 -2.64
CA HIS A 494 21.28 -4.92 -2.94
C HIS A 494 20.99 -6.36 -2.52
N ARG A 495 21.98 -7.11 -2.01
CA ARG A 495 21.81 -8.49 -1.58
C ARG A 495 21.28 -8.57 -0.14
N GLN A 496 19.97 -8.79 0.01
CA GLN A 496 19.35 -9.00 1.32
C GLN A 496 19.39 -10.47 1.84
N GLY A 497 19.90 -11.42 1.06
CA GLY A 497 19.98 -12.84 1.43
C GLY A 497 18.61 -13.57 1.45
N SER A 498 18.60 -14.89 1.62
CA SER A 498 17.36 -15.68 1.73
C SER A 498 16.99 -15.88 3.21
N GLY A 499 16.09 -15.07 3.77
CA GLY A 499 15.70 -15.14 5.19
C GLY A 499 14.95 -13.89 5.66
N GLU A 500 14.98 -13.59 6.96
CA GLU A 500 14.52 -12.33 7.60
C GLU A 500 15.38 -11.12 7.18
N GLY A 501 15.77 -11.10 5.91
CA GLY A 501 16.73 -10.26 5.19
C GLY A 501 17.85 -9.63 6.02
N ARG A 502 19.05 -10.12 5.75
CA ARG A 502 20.30 -9.59 6.32
C ARG A 502 20.43 -8.12 5.93
N PRO A 503 20.62 -7.19 6.89
CA PRO A 503 20.87 -5.80 6.55
C PRO A 503 22.18 -5.75 5.75
N PRO A 504 22.24 -4.97 4.64
CA PRO A 504 23.40 -4.95 3.76
C PRO A 504 24.73 -4.75 4.50
N ILE A 505 24.73 -3.94 5.56
CA ILE A 505 25.92 -3.70 6.37
C ILE A 505 26.48 -4.95 7.05
N ALA A 506 25.63 -5.88 7.51
CA ALA A 506 26.09 -7.16 8.05
C ALA A 506 26.77 -8.00 6.95
N GLY A 507 26.32 -7.83 5.71
CA GLY A 507 26.97 -8.31 4.48
C GLY A 507 28.41 -7.84 4.37
N LEU A 508 28.60 -6.52 4.40
CA LEU A 508 29.93 -5.91 4.31
C LEU A 508 30.81 -6.31 5.50
N TYR A 509 30.28 -6.27 6.72
CA TYR A 509 31.02 -6.57 7.95
C TYR A 509 31.60 -7.99 7.99
N HIS A 510 30.83 -8.96 7.51
CA HIS A 510 31.29 -10.34 7.37
C HIS A 510 32.48 -10.47 6.41
N GLU A 511 32.44 -9.77 5.27
CA GLU A 511 33.58 -9.79 4.35
C GLU A 511 34.79 -9.06 4.95
N MET A 512 34.58 -8.03 5.77
CA MET A 512 35.65 -7.38 6.52
C MET A 512 36.28 -8.32 7.56
N ALA A 513 35.50 -9.18 8.21
CA ALA A 513 35.99 -10.23 9.11
C ALA A 513 36.94 -11.20 8.40
N HIS A 514 36.59 -11.63 7.17
CA HIS A 514 37.49 -12.42 6.33
C HIS A 514 38.79 -11.67 5.99
N ILE A 515 38.70 -10.39 5.63
CA ILE A 515 39.91 -9.58 5.36
C ILE A 515 40.82 -9.49 6.58
N TYR A 516 40.25 -9.31 7.78
CA TYR A 516 41.01 -9.31 9.03
C TYR A 516 41.76 -10.64 9.22
N ASP A 517 41.11 -11.78 9.01
CA ASP A 517 41.75 -13.11 9.13
C ASP A 517 42.82 -13.36 8.06
N PHE A 518 42.63 -12.83 6.84
CA PHE A 518 43.66 -12.90 5.80
C PHE A 518 44.89 -12.08 6.15
N PHE A 519 44.71 -10.86 6.66
CA PHE A 519 45.81 -9.97 7.01
C PHE A 519 46.57 -10.46 8.25
N SER A 520 45.85 -11.02 9.23
CA SER A 520 46.44 -11.59 10.45
C SER A 520 47.05 -13.00 10.24
N GLU A 521 46.96 -13.57 9.04
CA GLU A 521 47.39 -14.94 8.68
C GLU A 521 46.68 -16.06 9.49
N ASN A 522 45.45 -15.80 9.97
CA ASN A 522 44.67 -16.71 10.83
C ASN A 522 43.58 -17.49 10.09
N PHE A 523 43.28 -17.18 8.83
CA PHE A 523 42.21 -17.83 8.08
C PHE A 523 42.35 -19.37 8.00
N ASP A 524 41.33 -20.10 8.47
CA ASP A 524 41.25 -21.56 8.38
C ASP A 524 40.37 -22.01 7.19
N ASP A 525 41.01 -22.55 6.15
CA ASP A 525 40.33 -23.02 4.93
C ASP A 525 39.77 -24.45 5.01
N THR A 526 39.82 -25.08 6.19
CA THR A 526 39.38 -26.47 6.36
C THR A 526 37.87 -26.60 6.53
N ASP A 527 37.35 -27.81 6.28
CA ASP A 527 35.93 -28.12 6.47
C ASP A 527 35.63 -28.36 7.95
N TYR A 528 34.59 -27.72 8.45
CA TYR A 528 34.02 -27.98 9.77
C TYR A 528 33.37 -29.38 9.81
N ASN A 529 33.72 -30.17 10.82
CA ASN A 529 33.23 -31.55 11.01
C ASN A 529 32.81 -31.84 12.46
N GLY A 530 32.49 -30.80 13.22
CA GLY A 530 32.24 -30.85 14.67
C GLY A 530 30.87 -31.43 15.09
N ASP A 531 30.34 -30.98 16.21
CA ASP A 531 29.07 -31.41 16.80
C ASP A 531 27.83 -30.79 16.12
N ASP A 532 27.97 -29.66 15.41
CA ASP A 532 26.88 -29.05 14.62
C ASP A 532 26.73 -29.74 13.25
N GLU A 533 25.89 -30.77 13.21
CA GLU A 533 25.65 -31.55 11.98
C GLU A 533 25.05 -30.72 10.82
N VAL A 534 24.48 -29.53 11.07
CA VAL A 534 23.88 -28.68 10.02
C VAL A 534 24.95 -28.06 9.12
N ASP A 535 26.09 -27.69 9.71
CA ASP A 535 27.18 -26.98 9.03
C ASP A 535 28.37 -27.89 8.68
N HIS A 536 28.19 -29.21 8.73
CA HIS A 536 29.21 -30.14 8.27
C HIS A 536 29.60 -29.88 6.81
N GLY A 537 30.89 -29.63 6.59
CA GLY A 537 31.42 -29.28 5.27
C GLY A 537 31.38 -27.79 4.93
N VAL A 538 30.90 -26.94 5.83
CA VAL A 538 31.11 -25.48 5.77
C VAL A 538 32.57 -25.19 6.11
N ASN A 539 33.16 -24.21 5.43
CA ASN A 539 34.53 -23.77 5.69
C ASN A 539 34.64 -23.14 7.09
N GLN A 540 35.71 -23.43 7.84
CA GLN A 540 35.86 -22.92 9.21
C GLN A 540 35.98 -21.39 9.25
N GLY A 541 36.68 -20.77 8.30
CA GLY A 541 36.76 -19.30 8.19
C GLY A 541 35.39 -18.65 7.99
N GLU A 542 34.48 -19.29 7.27
CA GLU A 542 33.08 -18.83 7.13
C GLU A 542 32.32 -18.88 8.46
N ARG A 543 32.55 -19.92 9.28
CA ARG A 543 31.99 -20.00 10.64
C ARG A 543 32.60 -18.97 11.58
N THR A 544 33.92 -18.77 11.52
CA THR A 544 34.64 -17.74 12.29
C THR A 544 34.09 -16.36 11.97
N ALA A 545 33.96 -16.00 10.69
CA ALA A 545 33.45 -14.70 10.27
C ALA A 545 32.00 -14.44 10.72
N VAL A 546 31.16 -15.48 10.84
CA VAL A 546 29.81 -15.33 11.43
C VAL A 546 29.86 -15.14 12.94
N GLY A 547 30.84 -15.75 13.63
CA GLY A 547 30.88 -15.83 15.10
C GLY A 547 30.32 -17.15 15.64
N LEU A 548 30.36 -18.21 14.82
CA LEU A 548 29.96 -19.56 15.23
C LEU A 548 31.12 -20.31 15.90
N THR A 549 30.79 -21.36 16.64
CA THR A 549 31.83 -22.23 17.22
C THR A 549 32.58 -23.01 16.15
N VAL A 550 33.88 -23.20 16.33
CA VAL A 550 34.77 -23.89 15.36
C VAL A 550 35.38 -25.16 15.93
N ASP A 551 35.67 -26.11 15.03
CA ASP A 551 36.42 -27.34 15.30
C ASP A 551 37.93 -27.02 15.32
N HIS A 552 38.34 -26.31 16.37
CA HIS A 552 39.69 -25.77 16.55
C HIS A 552 40.81 -26.83 16.63
N ASP A 553 40.49 -28.10 16.86
CA ASP A 553 41.48 -29.19 16.96
C ASP A 553 41.27 -30.34 15.96
N HIS A 554 40.31 -30.18 15.03
CA HIS A 554 39.90 -31.19 14.06
C HIS A 554 39.54 -32.53 14.71
N ASP A 555 39.03 -32.48 15.95
CA ASP A 555 38.55 -33.63 16.71
C ASP A 555 37.09 -33.41 17.12
N PRO A 556 36.14 -34.11 16.45
CA PRO A 556 34.71 -33.95 16.73
C PRO A 556 34.28 -34.51 18.10
N SER A 557 35.23 -34.83 18.98
CA SER A 557 34.97 -35.22 20.37
C SER A 557 35.41 -34.18 21.39
N THR A 558 35.99 -33.06 20.95
CA THR A 558 36.36 -31.92 21.78
C THR A 558 35.25 -30.86 21.74
N PRO A 559 34.86 -30.25 22.88
CA PRO A 559 33.90 -29.14 22.87
C PRO A 559 34.42 -27.99 22.02
N GLU A 560 33.58 -27.51 21.12
CA GLU A 560 33.90 -26.37 20.28
C GLU A 560 33.86 -25.07 21.05
N ILE A 561 34.57 -24.09 20.51
CA ILE A 561 34.75 -22.76 21.09
C ILE A 561 34.60 -21.72 19.98
N ILE A 562 34.31 -20.48 20.36
CA ILE A 562 34.57 -19.33 19.49
C ILE A 562 36.07 -19.26 19.26
N ASP A 563 36.47 -18.96 18.03
CA ASP A 563 37.88 -18.91 17.63
C ASP A 563 38.66 -17.95 18.56
N PRO A 564 39.66 -18.44 19.30
CA PRO A 564 40.40 -17.61 20.24
C PRO A 564 41.27 -16.53 19.57
N ASP A 565 41.55 -16.67 18.27
CA ASP A 565 42.35 -15.73 17.49
C ASP A 565 41.48 -14.70 16.74
N HIS A 566 40.15 -14.83 16.78
CA HIS A 566 39.16 -13.90 16.21
C HIS A 566 38.17 -13.40 17.28
N PRO A 567 38.32 -12.16 17.79
CA PRO A 567 37.40 -11.59 18.78
C PRO A 567 35.95 -11.56 18.29
N GLU A 568 34.99 -11.83 19.19
CA GLU A 568 33.55 -11.88 18.88
C GLU A 568 33.03 -10.57 18.28
N GLU A 569 33.57 -9.43 18.73
CA GLU A 569 33.22 -8.11 18.20
C GLU A 569 33.64 -7.94 16.72
N LEU A 570 34.57 -8.74 16.20
CA LEU A 570 34.96 -8.70 14.79
C LEU A 570 34.12 -9.62 13.90
N THR A 571 33.08 -10.25 14.45
CA THR A 571 32.22 -11.20 13.73
C THR A 571 30.89 -10.59 13.31
N GLU A 572 30.22 -11.19 12.32
CA GLU A 572 28.88 -10.79 11.88
C GLU A 572 27.89 -10.74 13.06
N ASN A 573 27.85 -11.78 13.91
CA ASN A 573 26.98 -11.81 15.10
C ASN A 573 27.33 -10.70 16.09
N GLY A 574 28.62 -10.36 16.27
CA GLY A 574 29.02 -9.23 17.09
C GLY A 574 28.41 -7.90 16.63
N LEU A 575 28.30 -7.67 15.31
CA LEU A 575 27.60 -6.50 14.79
C LEU A 575 26.09 -6.65 14.94
N ARG A 576 25.52 -7.82 14.60
CA ARG A 576 24.07 -8.09 14.67
C ARG A 576 23.52 -7.84 16.08
N ASP A 577 24.22 -8.32 17.10
CA ASP A 577 23.89 -8.06 18.50
C ASP A 577 23.82 -6.57 18.82
N GLU A 578 24.74 -5.75 18.28
CA GLU A 578 24.77 -4.31 18.52
C GLU A 578 23.64 -3.57 17.82
N ILE A 579 23.38 -3.89 16.54
CA ILE A 579 22.28 -3.29 15.78
C ILE A 579 20.91 -3.85 16.19
N GLY A 580 20.87 -4.79 17.16
CA GLY A 580 19.63 -5.37 17.69
C GLY A 580 19.02 -6.45 16.82
N TRP A 581 19.77 -7.05 15.89
CA TRP A 581 19.34 -8.11 14.97
C TRP A 581 19.58 -9.52 15.53
N GLU A 582 18.74 -10.49 15.16
CA GLU A 582 18.89 -11.87 15.65
C GLU A 582 20.20 -12.49 15.14
N ASP A 583 20.98 -13.09 16.04
CA ASP A 583 22.20 -13.82 15.68
C ASP A 583 21.95 -14.94 14.67
N ARG A 584 22.97 -15.21 13.86
CA ARG A 584 23.00 -16.42 13.05
C ARG A 584 23.45 -17.59 13.92
N ASP A 585 22.59 -18.59 14.04
CA ASP A 585 22.89 -19.85 14.72
C ASP A 585 23.57 -20.89 13.80
N SER A 586 23.55 -20.67 12.47
CA SER A 586 24.18 -21.52 11.46
C SER A 586 24.64 -20.71 10.24
N TYR A 587 25.58 -21.28 9.49
CA TYR A 587 26.05 -20.69 8.24
C TYR A 587 25.08 -20.92 7.06
N ASN A 588 24.42 -22.09 7.02
CA ASN A 588 23.48 -22.42 5.94
C ASN A 588 22.06 -21.88 6.14
#